data_AF-A0A434F271-F1
#
_entry.id   AF-A0A434F271-F1
#
_cell.length_a   1.000
_cell.length_b   1.000
_cell.length_c   1.000
_cell.angle_alpha   90.00
_cell.angle_beta   90.00
_cell.angle_gamma   90.00
#
_symmetry.space_group_name_H-M   'P 1'
#
loop_
_entity.id
_entity.type
_entity.pdbx_description
1 polymer ?
#
loop_
_entity_poly.entity_id
_entity_poly.type
_entity_poly.pdbx_seq_one_letter_code
_entity_poly.pdbx_strand_id
1 'polypeptide(L)'
;MNGRANLEQALARLNFKPRELEPGHVWLAGAGPGDPGCLTLEVLAALGQCDALVYDALVSPDVVAVAQGAELFYAGKRGGQPSMKQEDINALLVR
;
A
#
# COMPACT_ATOMS: atom_id res chain seq x y z
N MET A 1 -25.74 14.19 24.04
CA MET A 1 -24.96 12.94 24.11
C MET A 1 -24.56 12.57 22.70
N ASN A 2 -23.28 12.69 22.36
CA ASN A 2 -22.76 12.71 20.98
C ASN A 2 -22.83 11.32 20.31
N GLY A 3 -23.77 11.14 19.40
CA GLY A 3 -23.86 9.98 18.49
C GLY A 3 -22.89 10.05 17.32
N ARG A 4 -21.58 10.22 17.56
CA ARG A 4 -20.58 10.04 16.49
C ARG A 4 -20.31 8.54 16.32
N ALA A 5 -20.61 8.02 15.13
CA ALA A 5 -20.20 6.67 14.76
C ALA A 5 -18.67 6.59 14.73
N ASN A 6 -18.10 5.54 15.32
CA ASN A 6 -16.67 5.26 15.18
C ASN A 6 -16.38 4.62 13.80
N LEU A 7 -15.11 4.54 13.41
CA LEU A 7 -14.71 4.02 12.09
C LEU A 7 -15.21 2.59 11.86
N GLU A 8 -15.11 1.72 12.87
CA GLU A 8 -15.57 0.34 12.82
C GLU A 8 -17.08 0.25 12.50
N GLN A 9 -17.90 1.04 13.19
CA GLN A 9 -19.35 1.11 12.94
C GLN A 9 -19.67 1.64 11.54
N ALA A 10 -18.88 2.59 11.02
CA ALA A 10 -19.04 3.11 9.66
C ALA A 10 -18.72 2.03 8.61
N LEU A 11 -17.61 1.31 8.78
CA LEU A 11 -17.22 0.21 7.90
C LEU A 11 -18.24 -0.94 7.91
N ALA A 12 -18.77 -1.28 9.09
CA ALA A 12 -19.82 -2.29 9.22
C ALA A 12 -21.09 -1.91 8.47
N ARG A 13 -21.49 -0.63 8.48
CA ARG A 13 -22.67 -0.13 7.72
C ARG A 13 -22.47 -0.16 6.22
N LEU A 14 -21.24 0.06 5.75
CA LEU A 14 -20.90 -0.12 4.34
C LEU A 14 -20.85 -1.59 3.93
N ASN A 15 -20.92 -2.52 4.89
CA ASN A 15 -20.65 -3.94 4.68
C ASN A 15 -19.31 -4.12 3.93
N PHE A 16 -18.31 -3.32 4.31
CA PHE A 16 -17.01 -3.34 3.66
C PHE A 16 -16.36 -4.71 3.92
N LYS A 17 -16.02 -5.39 2.83
CA LYS A 17 -15.26 -6.64 2.83
C LYS A 17 -14.08 -6.40 1.88
N PRO A 18 -12.84 -6.35 2.39
CA PRO A 18 -11.69 -6.13 1.53
C PRO A 18 -11.56 -7.29 0.54
N ARG A 19 -11.12 -7.00 -0.67
CA ARG A 19 -10.78 -8.05 -1.64
C ARG A 19 -9.45 -8.70 -1.22
N GLU A 20 -9.40 -10.02 -1.39
CA GLU A 20 -8.19 -10.79 -1.16
C GLU A 20 -7.15 -10.46 -2.24
N LEU A 21 -5.91 -10.24 -1.82
CA LEU A 21 -4.78 -10.13 -2.74
C LEU A 21 -4.33 -11.55 -3.04
N GLU A 22 -4.95 -12.13 -4.07
CA GLU A 22 -4.72 -13.52 -4.50
C GLU A 22 -3.23 -13.80 -4.76
N PRO A 23 -2.72 -15.00 -4.43
CA PRO A 23 -1.35 -15.39 -4.75
C PRO A 23 -1.01 -15.18 -6.24
N GLY A 24 0.18 -14.65 -6.50
CA GLY A 24 0.66 -14.36 -7.85
C GLY A 24 0.04 -13.13 -8.52
N HIS A 25 -0.78 -12.35 -7.80
CA HIS A 25 -1.33 -11.09 -8.32
C HIS A 25 -0.49 -9.88 -7.90
N VAL A 26 -0.41 -8.91 -8.82
CA VAL A 26 0.19 -7.60 -8.58
C VAL A 26 -0.90 -6.54 -8.62
N TRP A 27 -1.00 -5.74 -7.57
CA TRP A 27 -1.87 -4.56 -7.55
C TRP A 27 -1.03 -3.30 -7.67
N LEU A 28 -1.36 -2.43 -8.64
CA LEU A 28 -0.82 -1.08 -8.71
C LEU A 28 -1.72 -0.16 -7.87
N ALA A 29 -1.17 0.32 -6.76
CA ALA A 29 -1.90 1.09 -5.75
C ALA A 29 -1.33 2.51 -5.61
N GLY A 30 -2.21 3.48 -5.42
CA GLY A 30 -1.81 4.84 -5.05
C GLY A 30 -1.69 4.98 -3.53
N ALA A 31 -0.54 5.46 -3.04
CA ALA A 31 -0.30 5.72 -1.62
C ALA A 31 -0.89 7.07 -1.12
N GLY A 32 -1.48 7.86 -2.01
CA GLY A 32 -1.90 9.23 -1.72
C GLY A 32 -0.74 10.23 -1.69
N PRO A 33 -0.98 11.47 -1.22
CA PRO A 33 0.01 12.55 -1.23
C PRO A 33 1.01 12.51 -0.05
N GLY A 34 0.88 11.56 0.88
CA GLY A 34 1.79 11.36 2.01
C GLY A 34 1.11 11.10 3.34
N ASP A 35 -0.05 11.72 3.60
CA ASP A 35 -0.86 11.48 4.80
C ASP A 35 -1.51 10.07 4.72
N PRO A 36 -1.28 9.17 5.70
CA PRO A 36 -1.90 7.84 5.74
C PRO A 36 -3.44 7.86 5.70
N GLY A 37 -4.08 8.94 6.16
CA GLY A 37 -5.53 9.13 6.08
C GLY A 37 -6.06 9.26 4.64
N CYS A 38 -5.19 9.46 3.65
CA CYS A 38 -5.54 9.49 2.24
C CYS A 38 -5.55 8.11 1.56
N LEU A 39 -5.15 7.04 2.26
CA LEU A 39 -5.26 5.69 1.73
C LEU A 39 -6.73 5.32 1.50
N THR A 40 -6.98 4.59 0.41
CA THR A 40 -8.28 3.94 0.25
C THR A 40 -8.35 2.72 1.16
N LEU A 41 -9.57 2.33 1.55
CA LEU A 41 -9.79 1.14 2.39
C LEU A 41 -9.20 -0.14 1.75
N GLU A 42 -9.29 -0.25 0.43
CA GLU A 42 -8.74 -1.37 -0.34
C GLU A 42 -7.21 -1.41 -0.31
N VAL A 43 -6.54 -0.26 -0.41
CA VAL A 43 -5.08 -0.20 -0.35
C VAL A 43 -4.59 -0.49 1.07
N LEU A 44 -5.26 0.06 2.08
CA LEU A 44 -4.95 -0.21 3.49
C LEU A 44 -5.08 -1.71 3.80
N ALA A 45 -6.15 -2.35 3.34
CA ALA A 45 -6.33 -3.80 3.50
C ALA A 45 -5.27 -4.60 2.72
N ALA A 46 -4.94 -4.19 1.49
CA ALA A 46 -3.92 -4.83 0.67
C ALA A 46 -2.52 -4.79 1.30
N LEU A 47 -2.14 -3.67 1.91
CA LEU A 47 -0.87 -3.54 2.62
C LEU A 47 -0.77 -4.51 3.81
N GLY A 48 -1.87 -4.73 4.53
CA GLY A 48 -1.90 -5.65 5.67
C GLY A 48 -1.85 -7.14 5.31
N GLN A 49 -2.10 -7.49 4.05
CA GLN A 49 -2.10 -8.89 3.57
C GLN A 49 -0.95 -9.23 2.62
N CYS A 50 -0.20 -8.24 2.11
CA CYS A 50 0.79 -8.51 1.07
C CYS A 50 2.03 -9.22 1.62
N ASP A 51 2.55 -10.17 0.84
CA ASP A 51 3.82 -10.84 1.15
C ASP A 51 5.03 -9.99 0.73
N ALA A 52 4.85 -9.08 -0.23
CA ALA A 52 5.88 -8.19 -0.73
C ALA A 52 5.30 -6.80 -1.05
N LEU A 53 6.11 -5.76 -0.86
CA LEU A 53 5.76 -4.38 -1.20
C LEU A 53 6.89 -3.74 -2.02
N VAL A 54 6.60 -3.40 -3.27
CA VAL A 54 7.45 -2.53 -4.11
C VAL A 54 6.96 -1.09 -3.99
N TYR A 55 7.83 -0.17 -3.57
CA TYR A 55 7.44 1.23 -3.32
C TYR A 55 8.52 2.21 -3.78
N ASP A 56 8.10 3.42 -4.19
CA ASP A 56 9.02 4.47 -4.65
C ASP A 56 9.36 5.50 -3.56
N ALA A 57 10.12 6.53 -3.95
CA ALA A 57 10.63 7.56 -3.05
C ALA A 57 9.56 8.52 -2.50
N LEU A 58 8.38 8.57 -3.11
CA LEU A 58 7.29 9.48 -2.74
C LEU A 58 6.36 8.86 -1.70
N VAL A 59 6.46 7.55 -1.46
CA VAL A 59 5.65 6.86 -0.45
C VAL A 59 6.17 7.19 0.94
N SER A 60 5.28 7.64 1.82
CA SER A 60 5.60 7.95 3.21
C SER A 60 6.05 6.69 3.98
N PRO A 61 7.06 6.78 4.87
CA PRO A 61 7.43 5.70 5.76
C PRO A 61 6.26 5.15 6.59
N ASP A 62 5.30 5.99 6.96
CA ASP A 62 4.12 5.57 7.73
C ASP A 62 3.22 4.61 6.93
N VAL A 63 3.12 4.79 5.61
CA VAL A 63 2.39 3.88 4.72
C VAL A 63 3.15 2.57 4.58
N VAL A 64 4.48 2.62 4.41
CA VAL A 64 5.33 1.42 4.32
C VAL A 64 5.25 0.59 5.61
N ALA A 65 5.16 1.25 6.78
CA ALA A 65 5.06 0.59 8.07
C ALA A 65 3.78 -0.27 8.25
N VAL A 66 2.74 -0.01 7.46
CA VAL A 66 1.50 -0.82 7.46
C VAL A 66 1.75 -2.23 6.92
N ALA A 67 2.65 -2.38 5.95
CA ALA A 67 3.02 -3.67 5.36
C ALA A 67 3.97 -4.47 6.26
N GLN A 68 3.60 -4.60 7.53
CA GLN A 68 4.40 -5.28 8.53
C GLN A 68 4.52 -6.77 8.21
N GLY A 69 5.74 -7.26 8.03
CA GLY A 69 6.01 -8.66 7.71
C GLY A 69 6.18 -8.96 6.22
N ALA A 70 5.88 -7.99 5.34
CA ALA A 70 6.15 -8.09 3.92
C ALA A 70 7.65 -7.90 3.60
N GLU A 71 8.13 -8.54 2.53
CA GLU A 71 9.43 -8.21 1.95
C GLU A 71 9.37 -6.84 1.26
N LEU A 72 10.29 -5.93 1.62
CA LEU A 72 10.27 -4.55 1.16
C LEU A 72 11.27 -4.32 0.03
N PHE A 73 10.78 -3.89 -1.13
CA PHE A 73 11.57 -3.55 -2.30
C PHE A 73 11.48 -2.06 -2.60
N TYR A 74 12.56 -1.34 -2.36
CA TYR A 74 12.63 0.09 -2.65
C TYR A 74 13.01 0.33 -4.12
N ALA A 75 12.10 0.95 -4.87
CA ALA A 75 12.25 1.30 -6.29
C ALA A 75 12.45 2.82 -6.52
N GLY A 76 12.61 3.60 -5.45
CA GLY A 76 12.68 5.06 -5.51
C GLY A 76 14.04 5.65 -5.87
N LYS A 77 14.05 6.91 -6.33
CA LYS A 77 15.27 7.71 -6.58
C LYS A 77 15.59 8.57 -5.36
N ARG A 78 16.80 8.48 -4.82
CA ARG A 78 17.39 9.55 -3.99
C ARG A 78 18.25 10.43 -4.90
N GLY A 79 18.11 11.74 -4.81
CA GLY A 79 18.78 12.69 -5.71
C GLY A 79 20.27 12.38 -5.90
N GLY A 80 20.68 12.12 -7.15
CA GLY A 80 22.07 11.85 -7.55
C GLY A 80 22.49 10.37 -7.59
N GLN A 81 21.63 9.41 -7.22
CA GLN A 81 21.95 7.97 -7.26
C GLN A 81 21.36 7.26 -8.50
N PRO A 82 22.00 6.18 -9.00
CA PRO A 82 21.44 5.33 -10.04
C PRO A 82 20.07 4.79 -9.62
N SER A 83 19.09 4.93 -10.51
CA SER A 83 17.73 4.40 -10.33
C SER A 83 17.65 2.97 -10.83
N MET A 84 16.79 2.14 -10.23
CA MET A 84 16.23 1.01 -10.99
C MET A 84 15.57 1.56 -12.25
N LYS A 85 15.84 0.93 -13.40
CA LYS A 85 15.12 1.28 -14.62
C LYS A 85 13.70 0.75 -14.51
N GLN A 86 12.78 1.35 -15.24
CA GLN A 86 11.39 0.88 -15.26
C GLN A 86 11.29 -0.59 -15.69
N GLU A 87 12.16 -1.03 -16.60
CA GLU A 87 12.27 -2.42 -17.03
C GLU A 87 12.64 -3.36 -15.88
N ASP A 88 13.55 -2.95 -15.00
CA ASP A 88 13.96 -3.73 -13.83
C ASP A 88 12.81 -3.80 -12.80
N ILE A 89 12.07 -2.70 -12.62
CA ILE A 89 10.90 -2.67 -11.73
C ILE A 89 9.83 -3.62 -12.27
N ASN A 90 9.55 -3.58 -13.57
CA ASN A 90 8.57 -4.48 -14.19
C ASN A 90 9.02 -5.94 -14.09
N ALA A 91 10.30 -6.24 -14.30
CA ALA A 91 10.84 -7.58 -14.14
C ALA A 91 10.73 -8.08 -12.70
N LEU A 92 10.96 -7.21 -11.71
CA LEU A 92 10.75 -7.52 -10.30
C LEU A 92 9.29 -7.86 -10.00
N LEU A 93 8.34 -7.11 -10.55
CA LEU A 93 6.91 -7.34 -10.33
C LEU A 93 6.40 -8.67 -10.93
N VAL A 94 7.07 -9.21 -11.95
CA VAL A 94 6.64 -10.43 -12.68
C VAL A 94 7.45 -11.67 -12.26
N ARG A 95 8.35 -11.55 -11.28
CA ARG A 95 9.28 -12.63 -10.87
C ARG A 95 8.62 -13.67 -9.97
#